data_AF-A0A252E324-F1
#
_entry.id   AF-A0A252E324-F1
#
_cell.length_a   1.000
_cell.length_b   1.000
_cell.length_c   1.000
_cell.angle_alpha   90.00
_cell.angle_beta   90.00
_cell.angle_gamma   90.00
#
_symmetry.space_group_name_H-M   'P 1'
#
loop_
_entity.id
_entity.type
_entity.pdbx_description
1 polymer ?
#
loop_
_entity_poly.entity_id
_entity_poly.type
_entity_poly.pdbx_seq_one_letter_code
_entity_poly.pdbx_strand_id
1 'polypeptide(L)'
;MADLPDNFDSWEHLQSTYMLEYNKRVDKFFSDVEGNGDLSSPRSGLKLACRLVDGDNQATWNLRTSLFFDVIGYSRKNLSIFYGSSIDTNLPVAGHPQLFLYFSQDSHAVPNNGKRLDHEKSCRLTRYASKSGQSLPAITKANLLEIATEIKQQFVSGGKGIVYTAGKVAVSYTDAANGFPRGGRWLVNSKAEAITLYEKLCNVIDRPFDINKINVNTPEKDSTTQVIAATDTVLGKQYKESAYRPVANLRFRYAYVSFGSNISPIFLIDTTFRHTALIA
;
A
#
# COMPACT_ATOMS: atom_id res chain seq x y z
N MET A 1 9.68 36.46 -8.06
CA MET A 1 8.59 36.43 -7.07
C MET A 1 7.32 36.62 -7.87
N ALA A 2 6.28 35.80 -7.65
CA ALA A 2 5.04 35.96 -8.41
C ALA A 2 4.31 37.21 -7.92
N ASP A 3 4.03 38.15 -8.83
CA ASP A 3 3.35 39.41 -8.55
C ASP A 3 1.87 39.11 -8.21
N LEU A 4 1.49 39.35 -6.97
CA LEU A 4 0.09 39.28 -6.52
C LEU A 4 -0.62 40.60 -6.82
N PRO A 5 -1.92 40.60 -7.13
CA PRO A 5 -2.67 41.83 -7.39
C PRO A 5 -2.61 42.81 -6.21
N ASP A 6 -2.62 44.11 -6.52
CA ASP A 6 -2.76 45.15 -5.50
C ASP A 6 -4.08 44.94 -4.73
N ASN A 7 -3.99 44.89 -3.39
CA ASN A 7 -5.05 44.51 -2.44
C ASN A 7 -5.38 43.02 -2.34
N PHE A 8 -4.45 42.13 -2.70
CA PHE A 8 -4.62 40.70 -2.43
C PHE A 8 -4.74 40.41 -0.92
N ASP A 9 -5.93 39.95 -0.51
CA ASP A 9 -6.14 39.36 0.80
C ASP A 9 -5.96 37.84 0.74
N SER A 10 -4.87 37.37 1.34
CA SER A 10 -4.53 35.95 1.42
C SER A 10 -5.61 35.11 2.10
N TRP A 11 -6.35 35.67 3.05
CA TRP A 11 -7.42 34.99 3.77
C TRP A 11 -8.65 34.84 2.90
N GLU A 12 -9.11 35.91 2.25
CA GLU A 12 -10.25 35.87 1.31
C GLU A 12 -10.00 34.93 0.13
N HIS A 13 -8.76 34.93 -0.38
CA HIS A 13 -8.37 34.00 -1.43
C HIS A 13 -8.39 32.54 -0.96
N LEU A 14 -7.90 32.26 0.26
CA LEU A 14 -7.95 30.92 0.85
C LEU A 14 -9.40 30.48 1.07
N GLN A 15 -10.23 31.37 1.63
CA GLN A 15 -11.64 31.12 1.91
C GLN A 15 -12.38 30.77 0.62
N SER A 16 -12.37 31.66 -0.37
CA SER A 16 -13.03 31.41 -1.67
C SER A 16 -12.56 30.11 -2.35
N THR A 17 -11.25 29.84 -2.35
CA THR A 17 -10.67 28.63 -2.94
C THR A 17 -11.11 27.37 -2.19
N TYR A 18 -11.05 27.38 -0.86
CA TYR A 18 -11.46 26.26 -0.02
C TYR A 18 -12.95 25.96 -0.19
N MET A 19 -13.80 26.99 -0.13
CA MET A 19 -15.25 26.86 -0.29
C MET A 19 -15.60 26.28 -1.65
N LEU A 20 -14.97 26.75 -2.74
CA LEU A 20 -15.18 26.23 -4.08
C LEU A 20 -14.86 24.73 -4.16
N GLU A 21 -13.66 24.34 -3.70
CA GLU A 21 -13.18 22.97 -3.78
C GLU A 21 -13.97 22.02 -2.87
N TYR A 22 -14.27 22.45 -1.66
CA TYR A 22 -15.05 21.70 -0.71
C TYR A 22 -16.49 21.49 -1.21
N ASN A 23 -17.17 22.56 -1.65
CA ASN A 23 -18.56 22.46 -2.10
C ASN A 23 -18.70 21.59 -3.36
N LYS A 24 -17.72 21.59 -4.27
CA LYS A 24 -17.69 20.63 -5.40
C LYS A 24 -17.74 19.17 -4.92
N ARG A 25 -17.06 18.84 -3.81
CA ARG A 25 -17.06 17.48 -3.23
C ARG A 25 -18.40 17.16 -2.58
N VAL A 26 -18.99 18.12 -1.87
CA VAL A 26 -20.34 17.99 -1.30
C VAL A 26 -21.37 17.78 -2.41
N ASP A 27 -21.35 18.58 -3.48
CA ASP A 27 -22.26 18.45 -4.61
C ASP A 27 -22.13 17.10 -5.33
N LYS A 28 -20.89 16.64 -5.49
CA LYS A 28 -20.63 15.31 -6.06
C LYS A 28 -21.19 14.19 -5.18
N PHE A 29 -21.10 14.32 -3.85
CA PHE A 29 -21.61 13.31 -2.93
C PHE A 29 -23.14 13.30 -2.86
N PHE A 30 -23.78 14.47 -2.98
CA PHE A 30 -25.23 14.65 -3.02
C PHE A 30 -25.71 14.98 -4.44
N SER A 31 -25.18 14.28 -5.45
CA SER A 31 -25.49 14.53 -6.86
C SER A 31 -26.95 14.21 -7.22
N ASP A 32 -27.63 13.45 -6.37
CA ASP A 32 -29.04 13.10 -6.48
C ASP A 32 -29.99 14.13 -5.83
N VAL A 33 -29.46 15.12 -5.12
CA VAL A 33 -30.22 16.22 -4.53
C VAL A 33 -30.07 17.45 -5.40
N GLU A 34 -31.19 18.01 -5.86
CA GLU A 34 -31.21 19.23 -6.68
C GLU A 34 -30.79 20.47 -5.89
N GLY A 35 -30.18 21.44 -6.58
CA GLY A 35 -29.75 22.70 -5.98
C GLY A 35 -28.77 22.53 -4.82
N ASN A 36 -28.86 23.40 -3.82
CA ASN A 36 -27.96 23.43 -2.65
C ASN A 36 -28.47 22.58 -1.46
N GLY A 37 -29.60 21.88 -1.64
CA GLY A 37 -30.33 21.21 -0.56
C GLY A 37 -31.35 22.13 0.14
N ASP A 38 -32.29 21.49 0.83
CA ASP A 38 -33.42 22.09 1.54
C ASP A 38 -33.85 21.20 2.72
N LEU A 39 -34.88 21.60 3.46
CA LEU A 39 -35.39 20.82 4.60
C LEU A 39 -36.51 19.85 4.22
N SER A 40 -36.75 19.61 2.92
CA SER A 40 -37.84 18.75 2.45
C SER A 40 -37.63 17.27 2.77
N SER A 41 -36.37 16.85 2.88
CA SER A 41 -35.99 15.48 3.26
C SER A 41 -34.71 15.45 4.09
N PRO A 42 -34.48 14.39 4.89
CA PRO A 42 -33.24 14.25 5.65
C PRO A 42 -31.98 14.34 4.78
N ARG A 43 -32.03 13.79 3.55
CA ARG A 43 -30.90 13.79 2.62
C ARG A 43 -30.62 15.17 2.06
N SER A 44 -31.68 15.89 1.68
CA SER A 44 -31.58 17.27 1.21
C SER A 44 -31.07 18.20 2.33
N GLY A 45 -31.54 17.98 3.56
CA GLY A 45 -31.13 18.75 4.74
C GLY A 45 -29.67 18.53 5.09
N LEU A 46 -29.15 17.32 4.89
CA LEU A 46 -27.73 17.02 5.07
C LEU A 46 -26.86 17.74 4.03
N LYS A 47 -27.28 17.86 2.76
CA LYS A 47 -26.55 18.64 1.75
C LYS A 47 -26.46 20.11 2.18
N LEU A 48 -27.60 20.68 2.60
CA LEU A 48 -27.68 22.07 3.08
C LEU A 48 -26.77 22.30 4.31
N ALA A 49 -26.76 21.34 5.25
CA ALA A 49 -25.92 21.42 6.44
C ALA A 49 -24.42 21.28 6.11
N CYS A 50 -24.05 20.51 5.10
CA CYS A 50 -22.66 20.29 4.74
C CYS A 50 -22.04 21.43 3.93
N ARG A 51 -22.81 22.14 3.09
CA ARG A 51 -22.29 23.20 2.23
C ARG A 51 -21.78 24.41 3.01
N LEU A 52 -20.62 24.91 2.63
CA LEU A 52 -20.07 26.16 3.13
C LEU A 52 -20.74 27.34 2.42
N VAL A 53 -21.01 28.40 3.18
CA VAL A 53 -21.47 29.69 2.66
C VAL A 53 -20.54 30.81 3.12
N ASP A 54 -20.54 31.90 2.36
CA ASP A 54 -19.61 33.02 2.53
C ASP A 54 -19.74 33.71 3.90
N GLY A 55 -20.97 33.80 4.42
CA GLY A 55 -21.26 34.39 5.73
C GLY A 55 -21.00 33.48 6.93
N ASP A 56 -20.55 32.23 6.74
CA ASP A 56 -20.22 31.36 7.86
C ASP A 56 -18.91 31.81 8.52
N ASN A 57 -18.85 31.77 9.85
CA ASN A 57 -17.60 31.97 10.58
C ASN A 57 -16.72 30.70 10.58
N GLN A 58 -15.46 30.84 11.02
CA GLN A 58 -14.50 29.73 11.04
C GLN A 58 -14.97 28.51 11.85
N ALA A 59 -15.67 28.71 12.98
CA ALA A 59 -16.19 27.61 13.78
C ALA A 59 -17.27 26.83 13.02
N THR A 60 -18.12 27.53 12.30
CA THR A 60 -19.17 26.95 11.45
C THR A 60 -18.55 26.21 10.27
N TRP A 61 -17.52 26.78 9.64
CA TRP A 61 -16.74 26.10 8.60
C TRP A 61 -16.17 24.76 9.06
N ASN A 62 -15.53 24.77 10.22
CA ASN A 62 -14.95 23.57 10.81
C ASN A 62 -16.04 22.53 11.12
N LEU A 63 -17.18 22.93 11.67
CA LEU A 63 -18.26 22.02 12.00
C LEU A 63 -18.92 21.41 10.77
N ARG A 64 -19.18 22.21 9.72
CA ARG A 64 -19.74 21.71 8.44
C ARG A 64 -18.77 20.75 7.75
N THR A 65 -17.48 21.11 7.75
CA THR A 65 -16.41 20.26 7.21
C THR A 65 -16.31 18.95 7.96
N SER A 66 -16.31 18.98 9.30
CA SER A 66 -16.28 17.78 10.14
C SER A 66 -17.55 16.93 10.00
N LEU A 67 -18.73 17.54 9.88
CA LEU A 67 -19.97 16.84 9.58
C LEU A 67 -19.85 16.04 8.28
N PHE A 68 -19.31 16.64 7.21
CA PHE A 68 -19.16 15.97 5.93
C PHE A 68 -18.07 14.90 5.92
N PHE A 69 -16.87 15.23 6.43
CA PHE A 69 -15.73 14.32 6.38
C PHE A 69 -15.76 13.24 7.45
N ASP A 70 -16.16 13.56 8.69
CA ASP A 70 -16.02 12.67 9.85
C ASP A 70 -17.31 11.94 10.17
N VAL A 71 -18.42 12.67 10.28
CA VAL A 71 -19.72 12.10 10.73
C VAL A 71 -20.42 11.38 9.58
N ILE A 72 -20.57 12.03 8.43
CA ILE A 72 -21.10 11.40 7.20
C ILE A 72 -20.05 10.46 6.58
N GLY A 73 -18.79 10.62 6.98
CA GLY A 73 -17.71 9.70 6.68
C GLY A 73 -17.19 9.81 5.25
N TYR A 74 -17.25 10.98 4.60
CA TYR A 74 -16.67 11.16 3.27
C TYR A 74 -15.15 10.87 3.25
N SER A 75 -14.45 11.15 4.36
CA SER A 75 -13.04 10.77 4.55
C SER A 75 -12.84 9.25 4.52
N ARG A 76 -13.79 8.49 5.07
CA ARG A 76 -13.76 7.03 5.19
C ARG A 76 -14.30 6.31 3.95
N LYS A 77 -15.28 6.90 3.26
CA LYS A 77 -15.88 6.34 2.03
C LYS A 77 -14.95 6.42 0.80
N ASN A 78 -13.98 7.33 0.82
CA ASN A 78 -12.91 7.40 -0.18
C ASN A 78 -11.66 6.59 0.20
N LEU A 79 -11.63 5.96 1.39
CA LEU A 79 -10.73 4.83 1.61
C LEU A 79 -11.29 3.71 0.75
N SER A 80 -10.48 3.24 -0.20
CA SER A 80 -10.73 2.10 -1.09
C SER A 80 -11.84 1.18 -0.57
N ILE A 81 -12.97 1.10 -1.31
CA ILE A 81 -14.05 0.16 -1.04
C ILE A 81 -13.42 -1.23 -0.89
N PHE A 82 -13.43 -1.76 0.33
CA PHE A 82 -12.89 -3.07 0.62
C PHE A 82 -13.91 -4.09 0.12
N TYR A 83 -13.65 -4.72 -1.02
CA TYR A 83 -14.42 -5.88 -1.46
C TYR A 83 -13.94 -7.09 -0.67
N GLY A 84 -14.46 -7.26 0.55
CA GLY A 84 -14.10 -8.34 1.46
C GLY A 84 -14.64 -8.14 2.88
N SER A 85 -14.61 -9.21 3.68
CA SER A 85 -14.91 -9.14 5.12
C SER A 85 -13.79 -8.41 5.85
N SER A 86 -14.11 -7.46 6.72
CA SER A 86 -13.14 -6.87 7.67
C SER A 86 -12.69 -7.85 8.75
N ILE A 87 -13.41 -8.97 8.87
CA ILE A 87 -13.10 -10.07 9.76
C ILE A 87 -12.37 -11.12 8.93
N ASP A 88 -11.09 -11.29 9.22
CA ASP A 88 -10.29 -12.40 8.69
C ASP A 88 -10.80 -13.70 9.33
N THR A 89 -11.67 -14.40 8.60
CA THR A 89 -12.18 -15.73 8.96
C THR A 89 -11.26 -16.85 8.48
N ASN A 90 -10.09 -16.52 7.92
CA ASN A 90 -9.12 -17.55 7.57
C ASN A 90 -8.77 -18.35 8.83
N LEU A 91 -8.84 -19.68 8.70
CA LEU A 91 -8.32 -20.60 9.69
C LEU A 91 -6.93 -20.11 10.12
N PRO A 92 -6.66 -19.92 11.43
CA PRO A 92 -5.38 -19.40 11.89
C PRO A 92 -4.27 -20.25 11.30
N VAL A 93 -3.59 -19.70 10.29
CA VAL A 93 -2.53 -20.41 9.57
C VAL A 93 -1.40 -20.59 10.58
N ALA A 94 -1.35 -21.82 11.10
CA ALA A 94 -0.54 -22.35 12.18
C ALA A 94 0.62 -21.46 12.65
N GLY A 95 0.43 -20.84 13.82
CA GLY A 95 1.45 -20.63 14.87
C GLY A 95 2.66 -19.75 14.59
N HIS A 96 3.03 -19.48 13.34
CA HIS A 96 4.29 -18.82 13.00
C HIS A 96 4.07 -17.37 12.56
N PRO A 97 4.87 -16.42 13.08
CA PRO A 97 4.91 -15.06 12.56
C PRO A 97 5.29 -15.06 11.08
N GLN A 98 4.79 -14.08 10.34
CA GLN A 98 5.09 -13.92 8.92
C GLN A 98 5.86 -12.62 8.70
N LEU A 99 7.04 -12.74 8.09
CA LEU A 99 7.87 -11.63 7.67
C LEU A 99 7.41 -11.18 6.28
N PHE A 100 7.22 -9.89 6.11
CA PHE A 100 6.88 -9.24 4.84
C PHE A 100 7.97 -8.22 4.47
N LEU A 101 8.37 -8.22 3.20
CA LEU A 101 9.25 -7.22 2.59
C LEU A 101 8.44 -6.50 1.52
N TYR A 102 8.39 -5.17 1.61
CA TYR A 102 7.68 -4.32 0.67
C TYR A 102 8.65 -3.58 -0.24
N PHE A 103 8.35 -3.61 -1.54
CA PHE A 103 9.11 -2.97 -2.60
C PHE A 103 8.19 -2.08 -3.41
N SER A 104 8.65 -0.89 -3.79
CA SER A 104 7.88 -0.03 -4.69
C SER A 104 8.77 0.80 -5.60
N GLN A 105 8.22 1.16 -6.75
CA GLN A 105 8.83 2.08 -7.69
C GLN A 105 9.09 3.45 -7.04
N ASP A 106 10.24 4.06 -7.35
CA ASP A 106 10.54 5.43 -6.95
C ASP A 106 9.51 6.39 -7.57
N SER A 107 9.03 7.39 -6.82
CA SER A 107 7.95 8.29 -7.24
C SER A 107 8.24 8.97 -8.58
N HIS A 108 9.48 9.42 -8.78
CA HIS A 108 9.95 10.06 -10.01
C HIS A 108 10.00 9.14 -11.23
N ALA A 109 9.97 7.81 -11.01
CA ALA A 109 9.99 6.82 -12.08
C ALA A 109 8.57 6.36 -12.46
N VAL A 110 7.52 6.81 -11.77
CA VAL A 110 6.13 6.49 -12.09
C VAL A 110 5.70 7.34 -13.30
N PRO A 111 5.20 6.76 -14.39
CA PRO A 111 4.73 7.50 -15.55
C PRO A 111 3.57 8.45 -15.21
N ASN A 112 3.45 9.54 -15.97
CA ASN A 112 2.31 10.45 -15.87
C ASN A 112 0.99 9.68 -16.06
N ASN A 113 0.06 9.84 -15.12
CA ASN A 113 -1.22 9.12 -15.05
C ASN A 113 -1.09 7.59 -14.87
N GLY A 114 0.11 7.07 -14.57
CA GLY A 114 0.36 5.68 -14.21
C GLY A 114 0.05 5.40 -12.74
N LYS A 115 -0.08 4.12 -12.40
CA LYS A 115 -0.12 3.66 -11.01
C LYS A 115 1.28 3.20 -10.60
N ARG A 116 1.71 3.57 -9.39
CA ARG A 116 2.96 3.10 -8.82
C ARG A 116 2.92 1.58 -8.71
N LEU A 117 3.93 0.90 -9.28
CA LEU A 117 4.08 -0.54 -9.09
C LEU A 117 4.71 -0.82 -7.73
N ASP A 118 4.15 -1.80 -7.04
CA ASP A 118 4.70 -2.34 -5.81
C ASP A 118 4.59 -3.87 -5.77
N HIS A 119 5.50 -4.49 -5.04
CA HIS A 119 5.48 -5.92 -4.77
C HIS A 119 5.69 -6.13 -3.28
N GLU A 120 4.90 -7.04 -2.71
CA GLU A 120 5.13 -7.58 -1.40
C GLU A 120 5.59 -9.04 -1.50
N LYS A 121 6.52 -9.41 -0.64
CA LYS A 121 7.09 -10.76 -0.55
C LYS A 121 7.10 -11.19 0.89
N SER A 122 6.84 -12.46 1.15
CA SER A 122 6.77 -12.95 2.51
C SER A 122 7.29 -14.36 2.68
N CYS A 123 7.68 -14.64 3.92
CA CYS A 123 8.05 -15.96 4.40
C CYS A 123 7.62 -16.11 5.86
N ARG A 124 7.49 -17.34 6.32
CA ARG A 124 7.13 -17.69 7.70
C ARG A 124 8.39 -17.86 8.53
N LEU A 125 8.38 -17.31 9.73
CA LEU A 125 9.46 -17.46 10.70
C LEU A 125 9.31 -18.79 11.45
N THR A 126 9.53 -19.92 10.78
CA THR A 126 9.25 -21.28 11.30
C THR A 126 10.15 -21.74 12.44
N ARG A 127 11.09 -20.90 12.90
CA ARG A 127 11.87 -21.12 14.14
C ARG A 127 11.09 -20.71 15.39
N TYR A 128 10.06 -19.90 15.21
CA TYR A 128 9.36 -19.27 16.31
C TYR A 128 7.86 -19.52 16.24
N ALA A 129 7.25 -19.50 17.42
CA ALA A 129 5.83 -19.35 17.62
C ALA A 129 5.47 -17.86 17.78
N SER A 130 4.25 -17.49 17.40
CA SER A 130 3.70 -16.15 17.66
C SER A 130 3.32 -15.94 19.13
N LYS A 131 3.12 -17.02 19.89
CA LYS A 131 2.65 -16.99 21.29
C LYS A 131 3.44 -17.97 22.15
N SER A 132 3.54 -17.68 23.44
CA SER A 132 4.12 -18.59 24.44
C SER A 132 3.27 -19.86 24.61
N GLY A 133 3.90 -20.92 25.15
CA GLY A 133 3.23 -22.19 25.42
C GLY A 133 2.96 -23.06 24.18
N GLN A 134 3.59 -22.77 23.04
CA GLN A 134 3.55 -23.58 21.83
C GLN A 134 4.78 -24.49 21.71
N SER A 135 4.80 -25.41 20.73
CA SER A 135 5.91 -26.34 20.51
C SER A 135 7.24 -25.67 20.15
N LEU A 136 7.18 -24.44 19.63
CA LEU A 136 8.35 -23.61 19.36
C LEU A 136 8.44 -22.44 20.35
N PRO A 137 9.65 -21.91 20.60
CA PRO A 137 9.81 -20.71 21.42
C PRO A 137 9.04 -19.53 20.82
N ALA A 138 8.39 -18.76 21.69
CA ALA A 138 7.75 -17.52 21.27
C ALA A 138 8.80 -16.53 20.77
N ILE A 139 8.53 -15.88 19.64
CA ILE A 139 9.39 -14.84 19.10
C ILE A 139 9.49 -13.66 20.08
N THR A 140 10.70 -13.17 20.30
CA THR A 140 10.97 -12.06 21.22
C THR A 140 11.35 -10.79 20.46
N LYS A 141 11.34 -9.64 21.16
CA LYS A 141 11.85 -8.38 20.61
C LYS A 141 13.32 -8.48 20.20
N ALA A 142 14.13 -9.24 20.95
CA ALA A 142 15.54 -9.47 20.61
C ALA A 142 15.67 -10.21 19.27
N ASN A 143 14.85 -11.25 19.04
CA ASN A 143 14.86 -11.95 17.76
C ASN A 143 14.42 -11.05 16.59
N LEU A 144 13.42 -10.19 16.80
CA LEU A 144 13.01 -9.23 15.77
C LEU A 144 14.12 -8.21 15.47
N LEU A 145 14.93 -7.83 16.47
CA LEU A 145 16.06 -6.92 16.27
C LEU A 145 17.20 -7.59 15.49
N GLU A 146 17.47 -8.87 15.74
CA GLU A 146 18.42 -9.69 14.97
C GLU A 146 17.97 -9.77 13.50
N ILE A 147 16.71 -10.15 13.26
CA ILE A 147 16.14 -10.21 11.91
C ILE A 147 16.20 -8.84 11.23
N ALA A 148 15.87 -7.76 11.94
CA ALA A 148 15.95 -6.40 11.40
C ALA A 148 17.37 -6.04 10.97
N THR A 149 18.37 -6.41 11.79
CA THR A 149 19.79 -6.17 11.50
C THR A 149 20.22 -6.93 10.24
N GLU A 150 19.82 -8.19 10.11
CA GLU A 150 20.13 -8.99 8.91
C GLU A 150 19.42 -8.44 7.67
N ILE A 151 18.16 -8.01 7.77
CA ILE A 151 17.47 -7.33 6.66
C ILE A 151 18.23 -6.09 6.23
N LYS A 152 18.71 -5.27 7.18
CA LYS A 152 19.50 -4.08 6.87
C LYS A 152 20.77 -4.46 6.10
N GLN A 153 21.49 -5.50 6.53
CA GLN A 153 22.69 -5.97 5.83
C GLN A 153 22.40 -6.49 4.42
N GLN A 154 21.29 -7.21 4.24
CA GLN A 154 20.97 -7.87 2.97
C GLN A 154 20.25 -6.97 1.97
N PHE A 155 19.38 -6.07 2.43
CA PHE A 155 18.43 -5.31 1.61
C PHE A 155 18.64 -3.79 1.66
N VAL A 156 19.61 -3.27 2.43
CA VAL A 156 19.96 -1.85 2.45
C VAL A 156 21.44 -1.67 2.12
N SER A 157 21.74 -0.78 1.18
CA SER A 157 23.11 -0.42 0.78
C SER A 157 23.20 1.09 0.59
N GLY A 158 24.26 1.72 1.12
CA GLY A 158 24.44 3.17 1.05
C GLY A 158 23.28 3.98 1.63
N GLY A 159 22.61 3.46 2.68
CA GLY A 159 21.43 4.08 3.29
C GLY A 159 20.15 4.01 2.46
N LYS A 160 20.13 3.24 1.36
CA LYS A 160 18.97 3.07 0.48
C LYS A 160 18.63 1.59 0.34
N GLY A 161 17.35 1.27 0.18
CA GLY A 161 16.93 -0.08 -0.18
C GLY A 161 17.54 -0.53 -1.51
N ILE A 162 17.88 -1.82 -1.61
CA ILE A 162 18.30 -2.43 -2.87
C ILE A 162 17.18 -2.33 -3.91
N VAL A 163 17.57 -2.40 -5.18
CA VAL A 163 16.65 -2.33 -6.31
C VAL A 163 16.75 -3.63 -7.10
N TYR A 164 15.61 -4.14 -7.53
CA TYR A 164 15.54 -5.18 -8.55
C TYR A 164 14.59 -4.75 -9.67
N THR A 165 14.74 -5.36 -10.84
CA THR A 165 13.92 -5.05 -12.01
C THR A 165 12.76 -6.03 -12.11
N ALA A 166 11.53 -5.54 -11.97
CA ALA A 166 10.34 -6.35 -12.25
C ALA A 166 10.29 -6.71 -13.73
N GLY A 167 9.85 -7.93 -14.04
CA GLY A 167 9.79 -8.40 -15.43
C GLY A 167 8.95 -9.66 -15.61
N LYS A 168 9.08 -10.27 -16.79
CA LYS A 168 8.23 -11.40 -17.20
C LYS A 168 8.56 -12.71 -16.50
N VAL A 169 9.78 -12.90 -16.00
CA VAL A 169 10.20 -14.18 -15.41
C VAL A 169 9.59 -14.31 -14.02
N ALA A 170 8.74 -15.31 -13.80
CA ALA A 170 8.17 -15.60 -12.50
C ALA A 170 8.94 -16.74 -11.84
N VAL A 171 9.62 -16.44 -10.73
CA VAL A 171 10.41 -17.42 -9.97
C VAL A 171 9.78 -17.62 -8.60
N SER A 172 9.60 -18.87 -8.21
CA SER A 172 9.15 -19.25 -6.87
C SER A 172 10.18 -20.15 -6.19
N TYR A 173 10.27 -20.06 -4.87
CA TYR A 173 11.01 -20.97 -4.01
C TYR A 173 10.01 -21.69 -3.11
N THR A 174 10.00 -23.02 -3.13
CA THR A 174 9.05 -23.83 -2.35
C THR A 174 9.79 -24.66 -1.32
N ASP A 175 9.69 -24.25 -0.05
CA ASP A 175 10.32 -24.93 1.07
C ASP A 175 9.47 -24.75 2.34
N ALA A 176 8.38 -25.51 2.43
CA ALA A 176 7.39 -25.34 3.49
C ALA A 176 8.00 -25.48 4.90
N ALA A 177 8.96 -26.39 5.09
CA ALA A 177 9.62 -26.60 6.37
C ALA A 177 10.42 -25.36 6.83
N ASN A 178 11.05 -24.66 5.88
CA ASN A 178 11.83 -23.44 6.16
C ASN A 178 11.04 -22.15 5.94
N GLY A 179 9.70 -22.23 5.90
CA GLY A 179 8.85 -21.05 5.91
C GLY A 179 8.51 -20.46 4.54
N PHE A 180 8.73 -21.22 3.48
CA PHE A 180 8.34 -20.84 2.12
C PHE A 180 7.23 -21.77 1.61
N PRO A 181 6.00 -21.65 2.11
CA PRO A 181 4.88 -22.40 1.57
C PRO A 181 4.63 -21.99 0.11
N ARG A 182 4.07 -22.90 -0.70
CA ARG A 182 3.72 -22.63 -2.11
C ARG A 182 2.90 -21.33 -2.21
N GLY A 183 3.38 -20.32 -2.94
CA GLY A 183 2.55 -19.15 -3.27
C GLY A 183 3.28 -17.87 -3.67
N GLY A 184 4.41 -17.53 -3.04
CA GLY A 184 5.12 -16.28 -3.31
C GLY A 184 6.01 -16.37 -4.55
N ARG A 185 5.67 -15.66 -5.63
CA ARG A 185 6.53 -15.52 -6.83
C ARG A 185 7.20 -14.15 -6.87
N TRP A 186 8.48 -14.11 -7.21
CA TRP A 186 9.14 -12.90 -7.69
C TRP A 186 8.93 -12.78 -9.19
N LEU A 187 8.42 -11.62 -9.60
CA LEU A 187 8.39 -11.22 -11.00
C LEU A 187 9.64 -10.39 -11.23
N VAL A 188 10.58 -10.94 -11.99
CA VAL A 188 11.94 -10.40 -12.19
C VAL A 188 12.30 -10.40 -13.66
N ASN A 189 13.35 -9.67 -14.01
CA ASN A 189 13.85 -9.66 -15.38
C ASN A 189 14.72 -10.89 -15.70
N SER A 190 15.32 -11.53 -14.68
CA SER A 190 16.14 -12.73 -14.86
C SER A 190 16.00 -13.74 -13.72
N LYS A 191 16.21 -15.02 -14.02
CA LYS A 191 16.23 -16.10 -13.00
C LYS A 191 17.30 -15.85 -11.93
N ALA A 192 18.47 -15.36 -12.33
CA ALA A 192 19.61 -15.12 -11.43
C ALA A 192 19.27 -14.07 -10.37
N GLU A 193 18.60 -12.98 -10.75
CA GLU A 193 18.17 -11.94 -9.81
C GLU A 193 17.24 -12.50 -8.72
N ALA A 194 16.27 -13.35 -9.08
CA ALA A 194 15.41 -14.01 -8.10
C ALA A 194 16.15 -15.00 -7.20
N ILE A 195 17.16 -15.72 -7.71
CA ILE A 195 17.98 -16.61 -6.89
C ILE A 195 18.68 -15.80 -5.79
N THR A 196 19.35 -14.70 -6.16
CA THR A 196 20.00 -13.82 -5.19
C THR A 196 19.02 -13.24 -4.16
N LEU A 197 17.80 -12.88 -4.58
CA LEU A 197 16.76 -12.38 -3.67
C LEU A 197 16.28 -13.46 -2.69
N TYR A 198 16.15 -14.71 -3.13
CA TYR A 198 15.80 -15.83 -2.25
C TYR A 198 16.94 -16.23 -1.31
N GLU A 199 18.19 -16.23 -1.77
CA GLU A 199 19.37 -16.43 -0.91
C GLU A 199 19.40 -15.40 0.22
N LYS A 200 19.23 -14.11 -0.12
CA LYS A 200 19.11 -13.02 0.86
C LYS A 200 17.97 -13.26 1.86
N LEU A 201 16.80 -13.68 1.37
CA LEU A 201 15.65 -13.92 2.24
C LEU A 201 15.84 -15.16 3.14
N CYS A 202 16.51 -16.21 2.66
CA CYS A 202 16.88 -17.38 3.46
C CYS A 202 17.91 -17.01 4.55
N ASN A 203 18.90 -16.18 4.22
CA ASN A 203 19.87 -15.65 5.19
C ASN A 203 19.18 -14.83 6.28
N VAL A 204 18.25 -13.95 5.90
CA VAL A 204 17.46 -13.12 6.84
C VAL A 204 16.74 -13.94 7.91
N ILE A 205 16.26 -15.13 7.57
CA ILE A 205 15.53 -16.00 8.51
C ILE A 205 16.39 -17.14 9.06
N ASP A 206 17.70 -17.10 8.81
CA ASP A 206 18.69 -18.11 9.19
C ASP A 206 18.25 -19.54 8.80
N ARG A 207 18.03 -19.72 7.49
CA ARG A 207 17.67 -21.00 6.84
C ARG A 207 18.57 -21.28 5.64
N PRO A 208 18.91 -22.55 5.37
CA PRO A 208 19.71 -22.90 4.20
C PRO A 208 18.91 -22.69 2.91
N PHE A 209 19.58 -22.10 1.92
CA PHE A 209 19.05 -22.01 0.56
C PHE A 209 19.35 -23.30 -0.22
N ASP A 210 18.34 -23.83 -0.90
CA ASP A 210 18.48 -25.01 -1.78
C ASP A 210 17.99 -24.68 -3.20
N ILE A 211 18.93 -24.58 -4.14
CA ILE A 211 18.63 -24.21 -5.53
C ILE A 211 17.64 -25.17 -6.22
N ASN A 212 17.55 -26.43 -5.76
CA ASN A 212 16.62 -27.42 -6.32
C ASN A 212 15.15 -27.12 -5.98
N LYS A 213 14.90 -26.22 -5.02
CA LYS A 213 13.55 -25.77 -4.63
C LYS A 213 13.05 -24.57 -5.45
N ILE A 214 13.86 -24.09 -6.40
CA ILE A 214 13.49 -23.02 -7.33
C ILE A 214 12.64 -23.58 -8.48
N ASN A 215 11.51 -22.92 -8.73
CA ASN A 215 10.62 -23.18 -9.85
C ASN A 215 10.49 -21.92 -10.69
N VAL A 216 10.61 -22.04 -12.01
CA VAL A 216 10.59 -20.91 -12.95
C VAL A 216 9.43 -21.07 -13.93
N ASN A 217 8.71 -19.97 -14.16
CA ASN A 217 7.70 -19.85 -15.18
C ASN A 217 7.95 -18.58 -16.00
N THR A 218 8.20 -18.76 -17.29
CA THR A 218 8.37 -17.67 -18.25
C THR A 218 7.23 -17.74 -19.26
N PRO A 219 6.26 -16.81 -19.20
CA PRO A 219 5.20 -16.74 -20.19
C PRO A 219 5.75 -16.40 -21.58
N GLU A 220 5.03 -16.82 -22.61
CA GLU A 220 5.29 -16.41 -24.00
C GLU A 220 4.96 -14.94 -24.23
N LYS A 221 3.90 -14.43 -23.59
CA LYS A 221 3.53 -13.01 -23.65
C LYS A 221 4.61 -12.15 -22.99
N ASP A 222 5.16 -11.21 -23.74
CA ASP A 222 6.14 -10.26 -23.24
C ASP A 222 5.55 -9.26 -22.24
N SER A 223 6.41 -8.78 -21.34
CA SER A 223 6.09 -7.69 -20.43
C SER A 223 5.79 -6.41 -21.19
N THR A 224 4.80 -5.65 -20.72
CA THR A 224 4.52 -4.31 -21.25
C THR A 224 5.27 -3.25 -20.45
N THR A 225 5.30 -2.02 -20.97
CA THR A 225 5.56 -0.86 -20.13
C THR A 225 4.30 -0.51 -19.31
N GLN A 226 4.44 0.42 -18.36
CA GLN A 226 3.31 0.91 -17.56
C GLN A 226 2.38 1.88 -18.34
N VAL A 227 2.75 2.28 -19.55
CA VAL A 227 1.96 3.16 -20.40
C VAL A 227 1.27 2.31 -21.46
N ILE A 228 -0.05 2.13 -21.32
CA ILE A 228 -0.86 1.39 -22.28
C ILE A 228 -1.84 2.33 -22.97
N ALA A 229 -1.81 2.31 -24.31
CA ALA A 229 -2.74 3.03 -25.17
C ALA A 229 -3.98 2.20 -25.55
N ALA A 230 -3.90 0.87 -25.43
CA ALA A 230 -5.00 -0.03 -25.74
C ALA A 230 -6.17 0.13 -24.76
N THR A 231 -7.39 0.00 -25.29
CA THR A 231 -8.63 0.02 -24.53
C THR A 231 -9.45 -1.23 -24.82
N ASP A 232 -10.15 -1.72 -23.80
CA ASP A 232 -11.07 -2.83 -23.88
C ASP A 232 -12.47 -2.40 -23.42
N THR A 233 -13.51 -3.05 -23.97
CA THR A 233 -14.89 -2.72 -23.66
C THR A 233 -15.41 -3.60 -22.54
N VAL A 234 -15.75 -3.00 -21.40
CA VAL A 234 -16.41 -3.69 -20.29
C VAL A 234 -17.79 -3.08 -20.11
N LEU A 235 -18.85 -3.89 -20.22
CA LEU A 235 -20.25 -3.46 -20.09
C LEU A 235 -20.60 -2.24 -20.97
N GLY A 236 -20.13 -2.24 -22.23
CA GLY A 236 -20.41 -1.17 -23.21
C GLY A 236 -19.63 0.13 -23.01
N LYS A 237 -18.71 0.19 -22.05
CA LYS A 237 -17.81 1.34 -21.83
C LYS A 237 -16.37 0.95 -22.14
N GLN A 238 -15.64 1.87 -22.76
CA GLN A 238 -14.21 1.71 -23.03
C GLN A 238 -13.39 2.00 -21.77
N TYR A 239 -12.54 1.04 -21.38
CA TYR A 239 -11.59 1.16 -20.29
C TYR A 239 -10.17 0.94 -20.81
N LYS A 240 -9.18 1.62 -20.25
CA LYS A 240 -7.78 1.32 -20.57
C LYS A 240 -7.41 -0.07 -20.09
N GLU A 241 -6.73 -0.83 -20.93
CA GLU A 241 -6.19 -2.13 -20.55
C GLU A 241 -5.15 -2.00 -19.43
N SER A 242 -5.04 -3.06 -18.63
CA SER A 242 -4.04 -3.13 -17.55
C SER A 242 -2.68 -3.62 -18.08
N ALA A 243 -1.61 -3.02 -17.57
CA ALA A 243 -0.25 -3.44 -17.91
C ALA A 243 0.01 -4.91 -17.52
N TYR A 244 0.53 -5.68 -18.49
CA TYR A 244 0.87 -7.07 -18.26
C TYR A 244 2.32 -7.17 -17.78
N ARG A 245 2.50 -7.61 -16.52
CA ARG A 245 3.81 -7.75 -15.85
C ARG A 245 4.74 -6.56 -16.14
N PRO A 246 4.32 -5.32 -15.80
CA PRO A 246 5.03 -4.12 -16.20
C PRO A 246 6.49 -4.15 -15.76
N VAL A 247 7.40 -3.78 -16.68
CA VAL A 247 8.83 -3.62 -16.35
C VAL A 247 9.03 -2.33 -15.58
N ALA A 248 9.54 -2.43 -14.35
CA ALA A 248 9.90 -1.27 -13.54
C ALA A 248 10.94 -1.64 -12.48
N ASN A 249 11.74 -0.66 -12.09
CA ASN A 249 12.67 -0.79 -10.98
C ASN A 249 11.92 -0.67 -9.65
N LEU A 250 12.02 -1.70 -8.82
CA LEU A 250 11.37 -1.76 -7.51
C LEU A 250 12.42 -1.70 -6.41
N ARG A 251 12.30 -0.67 -5.56
CA ARG A 251 13.21 -0.46 -4.43
C ARG A 251 12.61 -1.03 -3.16
N PHE A 252 13.43 -1.71 -2.37
CA PHE A 252 13.08 -2.08 -1.00
C PHE A 252 12.73 -0.84 -0.19
N ARG A 253 11.62 -0.87 0.56
CA ARG A 253 11.14 0.26 1.35
C ARG A 253 11.13 -0.05 2.83
N TYR A 254 10.48 -1.14 3.19
CA TYR A 254 10.34 -1.52 4.60
C TYR A 254 10.08 -3.01 4.71
N ALA A 255 10.31 -3.53 5.91
CA ALA A 255 9.92 -4.87 6.29
C ALA A 255 9.14 -4.83 7.60
N TYR A 256 8.18 -5.74 7.74
CA TYR A 256 7.37 -5.86 8.96
C TYR A 256 7.05 -7.33 9.25
N VAL A 257 6.77 -7.62 10.52
CA VAL A 257 6.29 -8.94 10.95
C VAL A 257 4.83 -8.82 11.36
N SER A 258 4.00 -9.72 10.83
CA SER A 258 2.62 -9.90 11.24
C SER A 258 2.48 -11.17 12.09
N PHE A 259 1.63 -11.09 13.11
CA PHE A 259 1.31 -12.20 14.02
C PHE A 259 -0.12 -12.72 13.83
N GLY A 260 -0.78 -12.32 12.74
CA GLY A 260 -2.20 -12.58 12.46
C GLY A 260 -3.10 -11.37 12.71
N SER A 261 -4.42 -11.58 12.67
CA SER A 261 -5.44 -10.53 12.47
C SER A 261 -5.68 -9.57 13.64
N ASN A 262 -5.16 -9.83 14.85
CA ASN A 262 -5.47 -9.03 16.05
C ASN A 262 -4.28 -8.29 16.66
N ILE A 263 -3.07 -8.44 16.10
CA ILE A 263 -1.86 -7.79 16.61
C ILE A 263 -1.33 -6.87 15.52
N SER A 264 -1.17 -5.59 15.84
CA SER A 264 -0.58 -4.62 14.91
C SER A 264 0.78 -5.12 14.43
N PRO A 265 1.09 -5.03 13.13
CA PRO A 265 2.37 -5.46 12.61
C PRO A 265 3.51 -4.65 13.23
N ILE A 266 4.64 -5.31 13.47
CA ILE A 266 5.85 -4.66 13.98
C ILE A 266 6.77 -4.38 12.80
N PHE A 267 7.03 -3.11 12.53
CA PHE A 267 7.97 -2.69 11.50
C PHE A 267 9.41 -2.90 11.98
N LEU A 268 10.20 -3.61 11.17
CA LEU A 268 11.59 -3.94 11.48
C LEU A 268 12.53 -2.83 11.03
N ILE A 269 12.38 -2.40 9.78
CA ILE A 269 13.15 -1.34 9.12
C ILE A 269 12.24 -0.58 8.16
N ASP A 270 12.45 0.74 8.03
CA ASP A 270 11.73 1.58 7.07
C ASP A 270 12.62 2.69 6.49
N THR A 271 12.94 2.60 5.20
CA THR A 271 13.71 3.60 4.46
C THR A 271 12.85 4.76 3.94
N THR A 272 11.54 4.76 4.21
CA THR A 272 10.60 5.80 3.78
C THR A 272 10.24 6.77 4.90
N PHE A 273 10.61 6.47 6.15
CA PHE A 273 10.30 7.24 7.35
C PHE A 273 8.79 7.45 7.57
N ARG A 274 7.97 6.49 7.13
CA ARG A 274 6.51 6.53 7.28
C ARG A 274 6.03 5.71 8.47
N HIS A 275 6.83 4.73 8.90
CA HIS A 275 6.51 3.80 9.96
C HIS A 275 7.55 3.86 11.07
N THR A 276 7.12 3.67 12.31
CA THR A 276 8.02 3.54 13.46
C THR A 276 8.65 2.15 13.45
N ALA A 277 9.88 2.05 12.93
CA ALA A 277 10.63 0.80 12.83
C ALA A 277 11.49 0.52 14.08
N LEU A 278 11.85 -0.75 14.29
CA LEU A 278 12.77 -1.16 15.37
C LEU A 278 14.19 -0.59 15.16
N ILE A 279 14.63 -0.48 13.91
CA ILE A 279 15.90 0.15 13.55
C ILE A 279 15.71 1.09 12.35
N ALA A 280 16.60 2.08 12.26
CA ALA A 280 16.69 3.00 11.13
C ALA A 280 17.41 2.37 9.93
#